data_AF-A0A1U7XYR6-F1
#
_entry.id   AF-A0A1U7XYR6-F1
#
_cell.length_a   1.000
_cell.length_b   1.000
_cell.length_c   1.000
_cell.angle_alpha   90.00
_cell.angle_beta   90.00
_cell.angle_gamma   90.00
#
_symmetry.space_group_name_H-M   'P 1'
#
loop_
_entity.id
_entity.type
_entity.pdbx_description
1 polymer ?
#
loop_
_entity_poly.entity_id
_entity_poly.type
_entity_poly.pdbx_seq_one_letter_code
_entity_poly.pdbx_strand_id
1 'polypeptide(L)'
;MVTEPITSVIHPFAEIVAYYTLFVIPGVTTFFTGTASIAAFGVYITYVDFMNNMGHCNFELIPKWMFSMFPPLKYLIYTPS
;
A
#
# COMPACT_ATOMS: atom_id res chain seq x y z
N MET A 1 -5.29 -0.76 -25.89
CA MET A 1 -5.63 0.00 -24.67
C MET A 1 -7.14 0.11 -24.66
N VAL A 2 -7.82 -0.71 -23.86
CA VAL A 2 -9.27 -0.57 -23.65
C VAL A 2 -9.44 0.51 -22.60
N THR A 3 -10.16 1.58 -22.94
CA THR A 3 -10.48 2.63 -21.98
C THR A 3 -11.50 2.09 -20.98
N GLU A 4 -11.16 2.22 -19.71
CA GLU A 4 -12.00 1.84 -18.60
C GLU A 4 -13.31 2.64 -18.62
N PRO A 5 -14.43 2.06 -18.16
CA PRO A 5 -15.73 2.74 -18.16
C PRO A 5 -15.67 4.03 -17.33
N ILE A 6 -16.53 5.01 -17.65
CA ILE A 6 -16.57 6.33 -16.97
C ILE A 6 -16.86 6.19 -15.46
N THR A 7 -17.49 5.08 -15.07
CA THR A 7 -17.74 4.69 -13.66
C THR A 7 -16.56 4.02 -12.97
N SER A 8 -15.49 3.68 -13.71
CA SER A 8 -14.27 3.05 -13.17
C SER A 8 -13.49 3.96 -12.22
N VAL A 9 -13.80 5.27 -12.23
CA VAL A 9 -13.15 6.28 -11.39
C VAL A 9 -13.99 6.61 -10.15
N ILE A 10 -15.24 6.13 -10.07
CA ILE A 10 -16.16 6.42 -8.98
C ILE A 10 -16.31 5.18 -8.11
N HIS A 11 -15.50 5.10 -7.06
CA HIS A 11 -15.66 4.09 -6.02
C HIS A 11 -17.01 4.35 -5.30
N PRO A 12 -17.89 3.36 -5.16
CA PRO A 12 -19.12 3.53 -4.39
C PRO A 12 -18.76 3.96 -2.96
N PHE A 13 -19.61 4.78 -2.32
CA PHE A 13 -19.36 5.32 -0.98
C PHE A 13 -18.90 4.25 0.04
N ALA A 14 -19.53 3.09 0.00
CA ALA A 14 -19.19 1.96 0.86
C ALA A 14 -17.76 1.45 0.65
N GLU A 15 -17.25 1.49 -0.58
CA GLU A 15 -15.90 1.05 -0.92
C GLU A 15 -14.86 2.03 -0.36
N ILE A 16 -15.09 3.33 -0.48
CA ILE A 16 -14.24 4.36 0.14
C ILE A 16 -14.17 4.17 1.66
N VAL A 17 -15.33 4.01 2.31
CA VAL A 17 -15.40 3.78 3.76
C VAL A 17 -14.70 2.49 4.17
N ALA A 18 -14.89 1.41 3.41
CA ALA A 18 -14.22 0.14 3.68
C ALA A 18 -12.69 0.26 3.56
N TYR A 19 -12.19 0.89 2.49
CA TYR A 19 -10.75 1.11 2.30
C TYR A 19 -10.14 1.90 3.46
N TYR A 20 -10.72 3.06 3.82
CA TYR A 20 -10.21 3.85 4.95
C TYR A 20 -10.27 3.09 6.27
N THR A 21 -11.33 2.32 6.50
CA THR A 21 -11.46 1.49 7.71
C THR A 21 -10.31 0.48 7.79
N LEU A 22 -10.00 -0.22 6.69
CA LEU A 22 -8.92 -1.21 6.65
C LEU A 22 -7.55 -0.60 6.99
N PHE A 23 -7.24 0.58 6.46
CA PHE A 23 -5.97 1.26 6.74
C PHE A 23 -5.88 1.85 8.16
N VAL A 24 -7.00 2.09 8.84
CA VAL A 24 -6.97 2.62 10.21
C VAL A 24 -6.80 1.54 11.28
N ILE A 25 -7.18 0.28 10.98
CA ILE A 25 -7.13 -0.85 11.94
C ILE A 25 -5.75 -1.00 12.63
N PRO A 26 -4.60 -0.97 11.92
CA PRO A 26 -3.30 -1.13 12.57
C PRO A 26 -3.00 0.01 13.54
N GLY A 27 -3.32 1.25 13.17
CA GLY A 27 -3.15 2.42 14.02
C GLY A 27 -3.99 2.31 15.29
N VAL A 28 -5.27 1.99 15.15
CA VAL A 28 -6.20 1.82 16.29
C VAL A 28 -5.78 0.65 17.20
N THR A 29 -5.30 -0.45 16.63
CA THR A 29 -4.81 -1.62 17.37
C THR A 29 -3.60 -1.28 18.24
N THR A 30 -2.62 -0.55 17.71
CA THR A 30 -1.45 -0.10 18.49
C THR A 30 -1.84 0.84 19.62
N PHE A 31 -2.86 1.68 19.40
CA PHE A 31 -3.40 2.58 20.43
C PHE A 31 -4.04 1.79 21.58
N PHE A 32 -4.90 0.81 21.28
CA PHE A 32 -5.53 -0.03 22.32
C PHE A 32 -4.55 -0.94 23.06
N THR A 33 -3.48 -1.38 22.40
CA THR A 33 -2.43 -2.22 23.01
C THR A 33 -1.44 -1.38 23.84
N GLY A 34 -1.51 -0.04 23.78
CA GLY A 34 -0.58 0.86 24.45
C GLY A 34 0.84 0.85 23.85
N THR A 35 1.01 0.29 22.65
CA THR A 35 2.29 0.19 21.93
C THR A 35 2.43 1.24 20.84
N ALA A 36 1.57 2.26 20.85
CA ALA A 36 1.60 3.37 19.90
C ALA A 36 2.96 4.10 19.95
N SER A 37 3.57 4.29 18.78
CA SER A 37 4.83 5.00 18.62
C SER A 37 4.79 5.92 17.42
N ILE A 38 5.21 7.18 17.60
CA ILE A 38 5.25 8.19 16.52
C ILE A 38 6.09 7.70 15.35
N ALA A 39 7.21 7.02 15.64
CA ALA A 39 8.06 6.43 14.61
C ALA A 39 7.34 5.30 13.85
N ALA A 40 6.59 4.44 14.56
CA ALA A 40 5.82 3.36 13.94
C ALA A 40 4.70 3.91 13.04
N PHE A 41 3.97 4.94 13.49
CA PHE A 41 2.97 5.63 12.66
C PHE A 41 3.59 6.29 11.43
N GLY A 42 4.73 6.99 11.59
CA GLY A 42 5.43 7.63 10.48
C GLY A 42 5.89 6.64 9.42
N VAL A 43 6.50 5.52 9.84
CA VAL A 43 6.91 4.44 8.93
C VAL A 43 5.69 3.80 8.27
N TYR A 44 4.63 3.50 9.02
CA TYR A 44 3.41 2.89 8.48
C TYR A 44 2.75 3.75 7.40
N ILE A 45 2.56 5.05 7.66
CA ILE A 45 1.95 5.97 6.70
C ILE A 45 2.84 6.10 5.45
N THR A 46 4.14 6.29 5.63
CA THR A 46 5.10 6.41 4.51
C THR A 46 5.12 5.14 3.67
N TYR A 47 5.10 3.97 4.31
CA TYR A 47 5.08 2.68 3.63
C TYR A 47 3.79 2.47 2.82
N VAL A 48 2.63 2.78 3.41
CA VAL A 48 1.34 2.65 2.72
C VAL A 48 1.28 3.60 1.52
N ASP A 49 1.71 4.85 1.66
CA ASP A 49 1.76 5.82 0.56
C ASP A 49 2.71 5.37 -0.55
N PHE A 50 3.90 4.89 -0.19
CA PHE A 50 4.87 4.34 -1.13
C PHE A 50 4.33 3.14 -1.92
N MET A 51 3.70 2.18 -1.23
CA MET A 51 3.13 0.99 -1.85
C MET A 51 1.92 1.33 -2.75
N ASN A 52 1.10 2.31 -2.37
CA ASN A 52 0.00 2.80 -3.22
C ASN A 52 0.54 3.49 -4.48
N ASN A 53 1.54 4.35 -4.35
CA ASN A 53 2.19 5.02 -5.48
C ASN A 53 2.92 4.03 -6.41
N MET A 54 3.48 2.94 -5.89
CA MET A 54 4.04 1.83 -6.69
C MET A 54 2.98 1.05 -7.48
N GLY A 55 1.73 1.03 -7.03
CA GLY A 55 0.63 0.39 -7.78
C GLY A 55 0.16 1.21 -8.98
N HIS A 56 0.23 2.54 -8.88
CA HIS A 56 -0.21 3.47 -9.92
C HIS A 56 0.90 3.86 -10.91
N CYS A 57 2.15 3.88 -10.46
CA CYS A 57 3.29 4.08 -11.33
C CYS A 57 3.95 2.74 -11.64
N ASN A 58 4.20 2.47 -12.92
CA ASN A 58 5.01 1.35 -13.41
C ASN A 58 6.50 1.56 -13.04
N PHE A 59 6.80 1.77 -11.75
CA PHE A 59 8.09 2.17 -11.23
C PHE A 59 8.97 0.92 -11.08
N GLU A 60 9.80 0.65 -12.09
CA GLU A 60 10.93 -0.30 -12.02
C GLU A 60 12.07 0.20 -11.10
N LEU A 61 11.77 0.97 -10.03
CA LEU A 61 12.79 1.54 -9.14
C LEU A 61 13.51 0.47 -8.31
N ILE A 62 13.00 -0.77 -8.30
CA ILE A 62 13.67 -1.88 -7.62
C ILE A 62 14.62 -2.53 -8.63
N PRO A 63 15.94 -2.31 -8.51
CA PRO A 63 16.89 -2.95 -9.41
C PRO A 63 16.78 -4.47 -9.29
N LYS A 64 16.82 -5.18 -10.41
CA LYS A 64 16.73 -6.66 -10.47
C LYS A 64 17.71 -7.37 -9.53
N TRP A 65 18.81 -6.71 -9.18
CA TRP A 65 19.79 -7.20 -8.21
C TRP A 65 19.22 -7.38 -6.79
N MET A 66 18.26 -6.55 -6.35
CA MET A 66 17.60 -6.73 -5.05
C MET A 66 16.79 -8.03 -4.98
N PHE A 67 16.08 -8.39 -6.06
CA PHE A 67 15.37 -9.68 -6.14
C PHE A 67 16.32 -10.88 -6.24
N SER A 68 17.50 -10.69 -6.85
CA SER A 68 18.54 -11.72 -6.88
C SER A 68 19.22 -11.93 -5.52
N MET A 69 19.35 -10.88 -4.71
CA MET A 69 19.94 -10.96 -3.37
C MET A 69 18.95 -11.48 -2.32
N PHE A 70 17.66 -11.14 -2.45
CA PHE A 70 16.62 -11.58 -1.53
C PHE A 70 15.35 -12.01 -2.29
N PRO A 71 15.27 -13.28 -2.73
CA PRO A 71 14.16 -13.81 -3.52
C PRO A 71 12.75 -13.63 -2.91
N PRO A 72 12.53 -13.75 -1.58
CA PRO A 72 11.17 -13.62 -1.03
C PRO A 72 10.66 -12.18 -1.06
N LEU A 73 11.51 -11.18 -1.32
CA LEU A 73 11.09 -9.79 -1.47
C LEU A 73 10.09 -9.59 -2.61
N LYS A 74 10.13 -10.47 -3.62
CA LYS A 74 9.17 -10.50 -4.73
C LYS A 74 7.72 -10.70 -4.28
N TYR A 75 7.50 -11.39 -3.16
CA TYR A 75 6.16 -11.64 -2.64
C TYR A 75 5.69 -10.58 -1.64
N LEU A 76 6.59 -9.70 -1.19
CA LEU A 76 6.28 -8.61 -0.25
C LEU A 76 6.06 -7.26 -0.95
N ILE A 77 6.58 -7.10 -2.16
CA ILE A 77 6.50 -5.85 -2.93
C ILE A 77 5.57 -6.05 -4.13
N TYR A 78 4.67 -5.10 -4.34
CA TYR A 78 3.88 -4.99 -5.56
C TYR A 78 4.80 -4.55 -6.72
N THR A 79 5.29 -5.52 -7.50
CA THR A 79 6.02 -5.24 -8.75
C THR A 79 5.12 -5.56 -9.95
N PRO A 80 5.05 -4.69 -10.96
CA PRO A 80 4.42 -5.04 -12.22
C PRO A 80 5.34 -5.96 -13.03
N SER A 81 5.13 -7.28 -12.90
CA SER A 81 5.79 -8.40 -13.62
C SER A 81 7.33 -8.50 -13.55
#